data_AF-A0A3N5RGZ0-F1
#
_entry.id   AF-A0A3N5RGZ0-F1
#
_cell.length_a   1.000
_cell.length_b   1.000
_cell.length_c   1.000
_cell.angle_alpha   90.00
_cell.angle_beta   90.00
_cell.angle_gamma   90.00
#
_symmetry.space_group_name_H-M   'P 1'
#
loop_
_entity.id
_entity.type
_entity.pdbx_description
1 polymer ?
#
loop_
_entity_poly.entity_id
_entity_poly.type
_entity_poly.pdbx_seq_one_letter_code
_entity_poly.pdbx_strand_id
1 'polypeptide(L)'
;MHEEVRINGWDELLENLFMGSWIPEMQRFRSPYAFRGMSESCHRLEASLSRLGGNPEEKEKHLIRNFRKYASRNLVEHDSVWDWISLAKHHGLPTRLIDWSFSPLVALHFATQDVSNFEQDGVIWMVNYNMVHRYLPEVLRKELEEEGSGVFTVEMLSTAARSLNKLGHLSEEPFMLFFEPPSIDDRIVNQYALFSMMSRGSAEHHTWLSQ
;
A
#
# COMPACT_ATOMS: atom_id res chain seq x y z
N MET A 1 -8.81 -9.58 12.15
CA MET A 1 -10.14 -10.20 11.90
C MET A 1 -10.52 -9.99 10.44
N HIS A 2 -10.38 -11.03 9.62
CA HIS A 2 -10.64 -11.01 8.18
C HIS A 2 -12.11 -11.38 7.92
N GLU A 3 -12.88 -10.50 7.30
CA GLU A 3 -14.26 -10.77 6.89
C GLU A 3 -14.29 -10.94 5.36
N GLU A 4 -14.77 -12.09 4.90
CA GLU A 4 -14.95 -12.38 3.48
C GLU A 4 -16.45 -12.34 3.14
N VAL A 5 -16.81 -11.46 2.21
CA VAL A 5 -18.19 -11.29 1.75
C VAL A 5 -18.25 -11.67 0.27
N ARG A 6 -19.05 -12.69 -0.05
CA ARG A 6 -19.28 -13.09 -1.44
C ARG A 6 -20.46 -12.31 -2.02
N ILE A 7 -20.17 -11.52 -3.03
CA ILE A 7 -21.14 -10.63 -3.68
C ILE A 7 -21.76 -11.32 -4.88
N ASN A 8 -23.09 -11.25 -5.02
CA ASN A 8 -23.83 -11.91 -6.10
C ASN A 8 -24.47 -10.92 -7.09
N GLY A 9 -24.40 -9.61 -6.82
CA GLY A 9 -24.99 -8.59 -7.67
C GLY A 9 -24.26 -7.24 -7.63
N TRP A 10 -24.48 -6.43 -8.65
CA TRP A 10 -23.86 -5.11 -8.80
C TRP A 10 -24.24 -4.14 -7.67
N ASP A 11 -25.52 -4.13 -7.27
CA ASP A 11 -26.00 -3.21 -6.25
C ASP A 11 -25.41 -3.56 -4.87
N GLU A 12 -25.40 -4.86 -4.52
CA GLU A 12 -24.76 -5.39 -3.32
C GLU A 12 -23.25 -5.04 -3.29
N LEU A 13 -22.57 -5.12 -4.44
CA LEU A 13 -21.16 -4.73 -4.56
C LEU A 13 -20.96 -3.26 -4.19
N LEU A 14 -21.74 -2.36 -4.78
CA LEU A 14 -21.62 -0.93 -4.53
C LEU A 14 -21.96 -0.59 -3.07
N GLU A 15 -23.00 -1.18 -2.51
CA GLU A 15 -23.36 -0.98 -1.10
C GLU A 15 -22.21 -1.36 -0.16
N ASN A 16 -21.55 -2.49 -0.42
CA ASN A 16 -20.40 -2.94 0.38
C ASN A 16 -19.16 -2.04 0.18
N LEU A 17 -18.83 -1.69 -1.07
CA LEU A 17 -17.66 -0.86 -1.37
C LEU A 17 -17.75 0.56 -0.78
N PHE A 18 -18.96 1.11 -0.70
CA PHE A 18 -19.22 2.44 -0.16
C PHE A 18 -19.68 2.41 1.31
N MET A 19 -19.68 1.25 1.96
CA MET A 19 -20.09 1.11 3.35
C MET A 19 -19.22 1.97 4.28
N GLY A 20 -19.85 2.77 5.13
CA GLY A 20 -19.15 3.64 6.09
C GLY A 20 -18.38 4.80 5.45
N SER A 21 -18.63 5.11 4.17
CA SER A 21 -18.01 6.24 3.49
C SER A 21 -18.60 7.60 3.91
N TRP A 22 -19.84 7.65 4.40
CA TRP A 22 -20.44 8.88 4.90
C TRP A 22 -19.94 9.22 6.30
N ILE A 23 -19.35 10.42 6.46
CA ILE A 23 -18.92 10.97 7.75
C ILE A 23 -19.90 12.08 8.16
N PRO A 24 -20.85 11.82 9.08
CA PRO A 24 -21.87 12.79 9.49
C PRO A 24 -21.28 14.10 10.04
N GLU A 25 -20.17 14.02 10.77
CA GLU A 25 -19.50 15.17 11.40
C GLU A 25 -18.94 16.15 10.36
N MET A 26 -18.55 15.63 9.19
CA MET A 26 -17.98 16.43 8.10
C MET A 26 -18.98 16.71 6.98
N GLN A 27 -20.15 16.08 7.00
CA GLN A 27 -21.15 16.12 5.91
C GLN A 27 -20.53 15.77 4.54
N ARG A 28 -19.62 14.80 4.53
CA ARG A 28 -18.83 14.42 3.35
C ARG A 28 -18.68 12.91 3.25
N PHE A 29 -18.56 12.43 2.02
CA PHE A 29 -18.14 11.07 1.73
C PHE A 29 -16.60 11.00 1.75
N ARG A 30 -16.05 10.31 2.75
CA ARG A 30 -14.64 10.00 2.86
C ARG A 30 -14.48 8.60 3.43
N SER A 31 -14.22 7.65 2.54
CA SER A 31 -13.94 6.27 2.92
C SER A 31 -12.62 6.18 3.71
N PRO A 32 -12.58 5.52 4.89
CA PRO A 32 -11.34 5.25 5.61
C PRO A 32 -10.61 4.00 5.07
N TYR A 33 -11.00 3.50 3.90
CA TYR A 33 -10.50 2.27 3.33
C TYR A 33 -9.55 2.52 2.16
N ALA A 34 -8.51 1.69 2.09
CA ALA A 34 -7.70 1.46 0.91
C ALA A 34 -8.23 0.23 0.18
N PHE A 35 -8.33 0.30 -1.15
CA PHE A 35 -8.90 -0.73 -2.00
C PHE A 35 -7.86 -1.31 -2.94
N ARG A 36 -7.86 -2.63 -3.13
CA ARG A 36 -7.02 -3.30 -4.14
C ARG A 36 -7.81 -4.42 -4.81
N GLY A 37 -8.03 -4.29 -6.12
CA GLY A 37 -8.66 -5.34 -6.90
C GLY A 37 -7.65 -6.29 -7.53
N MET A 38 -8.02 -7.56 -7.59
CA MET A 38 -7.25 -8.63 -8.21
C MET A 38 -8.21 -9.52 -9.00
N SER A 39 -7.79 -9.97 -10.18
CA SER A 39 -8.62 -10.78 -11.08
C SER A 39 -8.81 -12.23 -10.64
N GLU A 40 -8.05 -12.68 -9.63
CA GLU A 40 -8.12 -14.03 -9.09
C GLU A 40 -8.22 -13.97 -7.57
N SER A 41 -9.28 -14.54 -7.01
CA SER A 41 -9.56 -14.58 -5.56
C SER A 41 -8.55 -15.40 -4.77
N CYS A 42 -7.90 -16.39 -5.41
CA CYS A 42 -6.88 -17.22 -4.78
C CYS A 42 -5.55 -16.49 -4.58
N HIS A 43 -5.35 -15.32 -5.20
CA HIS A 43 -4.11 -14.59 -5.07
C HIS A 43 -3.98 -13.94 -3.69
N ARG A 44 -2.88 -14.26 -3.02
CA ARG A 44 -2.50 -13.69 -1.72
C ARG A 44 -2.00 -12.25 -1.91
N LEU A 45 -2.23 -11.41 -0.90
CA LEU A 45 -1.62 -10.09 -0.78
C LEU A 45 -0.13 -10.21 -0.50
N GLU A 46 0.64 -10.41 -1.57
CA GLU A 46 2.09 -10.59 -1.52
C GLU A 46 2.80 -9.53 -2.35
N ALA A 47 3.84 -8.95 -1.76
CA ALA A 47 4.70 -8.02 -2.44
C ALA A 47 5.57 -8.75 -3.47
N SER A 48 5.93 -8.04 -4.54
CA SER A 48 6.82 -8.58 -5.58
C SER A 48 8.17 -9.06 -5.05
N LEU A 49 8.67 -8.45 -3.97
CA LEU A 49 9.92 -8.85 -3.31
C LEU A 49 9.84 -10.25 -2.70
N SER A 50 8.71 -10.60 -2.05
CA SER A 50 8.52 -11.90 -1.39
C SER A 50 8.59 -13.06 -2.39
N ARG A 51 8.15 -12.82 -3.63
CA ARG A 51 8.18 -13.81 -4.72
C ARG A 51 9.59 -14.16 -5.23
N LEU A 52 10.62 -13.37 -4.88
CA LEU A 52 11.99 -13.65 -5.31
C LEU A 52 12.68 -14.77 -4.50
N GLY A 53 12.09 -15.21 -3.38
CA GLY A 53 12.68 -16.18 -2.45
C GLY A 53 13.99 -15.71 -1.81
N GLY A 54 14.63 -16.55 -1.00
CA GLY A 54 15.88 -16.22 -0.30
C GLY A 54 15.68 -15.16 0.80
N ASN A 55 16.70 -14.33 1.06
CA ASN A 55 16.60 -13.23 2.03
C ASN A 55 16.04 -11.94 1.36
N PRO A 56 14.78 -11.55 1.62
CA PRO A 56 14.16 -10.40 0.94
C PRO A 56 14.85 -9.07 1.26
N GLU A 57 15.32 -8.88 2.49
CA GLU A 57 15.89 -7.61 2.94
C GLU A 57 17.23 -7.31 2.28
N GLU A 58 18.09 -8.33 2.18
CA GLU A 58 19.37 -8.19 1.48
C GLU A 58 19.14 -7.95 -0.02
N LYS A 59 18.22 -8.69 -0.65
CA LYS A 59 17.89 -8.51 -2.06
C LYS A 59 17.37 -7.11 -2.35
N GLU A 60 16.39 -6.62 -1.58
CA GLU A 60 15.82 -5.29 -1.75
C GLU A 60 16.89 -4.20 -1.63
N LYS A 61 17.77 -4.30 -0.63
CA LYS A 61 18.90 -3.38 -0.46
C LYS A 61 19.80 -3.36 -1.69
N HIS A 62 20.13 -4.52 -2.26
CA HIS A 62 20.95 -4.60 -3.46
C HIS A 62 20.24 -4.07 -4.72
N LEU A 63 18.96 -4.40 -4.88
CA LEU A 63 18.13 -3.94 -5.99
C LEU A 63 18.01 -2.41 -6.00
N ILE A 64 17.61 -1.81 -4.86
CA ILE A 64 17.48 -0.35 -4.73
C ILE A 64 18.83 0.33 -4.93
N ARG A 65 19.93 -0.21 -4.37
CA ARG A 65 21.27 0.34 -4.55
C ARG A 65 21.68 0.35 -6.04
N ASN A 66 21.45 -0.76 -6.74
CA ASN A 66 21.78 -0.85 -8.16
C ASN A 66 20.90 0.07 -8.99
N PHE A 67 19.61 0.15 -8.69
CA PHE A 67 18.68 1.08 -9.34
C PHE A 67 19.13 2.53 -9.18
N ARG A 68 19.41 2.97 -7.95
CA ARG A 68 19.90 4.34 -7.65
C ARG A 68 21.22 4.68 -8.35
N LYS A 69 22.06 3.69 -8.66
CA LYS A 69 23.33 3.92 -9.38
C LYS A 69 23.12 4.34 -10.84
N TYR A 70 22.06 3.83 -11.49
CA TYR A 70 21.82 4.02 -12.92
C TYR A 70 20.63 4.94 -13.22
N ALA A 71 19.71 5.09 -12.27
CA ALA A 71 18.59 6.01 -12.40
C ALA A 71 19.10 7.47 -12.35
N SER A 72 18.50 8.33 -13.17
CA SER A 72 18.80 9.77 -13.16
C SER A 72 18.36 10.37 -11.83
N ARG A 73 19.23 11.17 -11.19
CA ARG A 73 18.93 11.85 -9.92
C ARG A 73 17.81 12.89 -10.05
N ASN A 74 17.53 13.36 -11.28
CA ASN A 74 16.47 14.34 -11.53
C ASN A 74 15.05 13.73 -11.49
N LEU A 75 14.93 12.41 -11.24
CA LEU A 75 13.66 11.71 -11.17
C LEU A 75 13.05 11.66 -9.76
N VAL A 76 13.78 12.12 -8.75
CA VAL A 76 13.30 12.16 -7.36
C VAL A 76 13.34 13.60 -6.87
N GLU A 77 12.26 14.02 -6.20
CA GLU A 77 12.14 15.36 -5.62
C GLU A 77 13.00 15.48 -4.35
N HIS A 78 13.10 14.39 -3.59
CA HIS A 78 13.96 14.26 -2.44
C HIS A 78 14.92 13.08 -2.62
N ASP A 79 16.15 13.20 -2.13
CA ASP A 79 17.12 12.08 -2.13
C ASP A 79 16.87 11.14 -0.93
N SER A 80 15.61 10.74 -0.73
CA SER A 80 15.20 9.84 0.35
C SER A 80 15.05 8.40 -0.15
N VAL A 81 15.22 7.44 0.77
CA VAL A 81 14.98 6.02 0.47
C VAL A 81 13.54 5.75 0.01
N TRP A 82 12.59 6.57 0.48
CA TRP A 82 11.15 6.45 0.19
C TRP A 82 10.81 6.90 -1.24
N ASP A 83 11.47 7.94 -1.75
CA ASP A 83 11.39 8.30 -3.17
C ASP A 83 11.97 7.20 -4.03
N TRP A 84 13.17 6.71 -3.67
CA TRP A 84 13.86 5.70 -4.45
C TRP A 84 13.09 4.38 -4.53
N ILE A 85 12.48 3.92 -3.43
CA ILE A 85 11.68 2.69 -3.45
C ILE A 85 10.36 2.86 -4.21
N SER A 86 9.74 4.04 -4.14
CA SER A 86 8.52 4.37 -4.90
C SER A 86 8.82 4.42 -6.40
N LEU A 87 9.89 5.11 -6.79
CA LEU A 87 10.35 5.19 -8.18
C LEU A 87 10.76 3.80 -8.70
N ALA A 88 11.50 3.03 -7.91
CA ALA A 88 11.88 1.67 -8.27
C ALA A 88 10.66 0.78 -8.55
N LYS A 89 9.64 0.85 -7.68
CA LYS A 89 8.37 0.15 -7.87
C LYS A 89 7.66 0.59 -9.14
N HIS A 90 7.63 1.90 -9.41
CA HIS A 90 7.03 2.45 -10.64
C HIS A 90 7.70 1.88 -11.90
N HIS A 91 9.01 1.68 -11.88
CA HIS A 91 9.76 1.05 -12.97
C HIS A 91 9.72 -0.50 -12.96
N GLY A 92 8.87 -1.12 -12.15
CA GLY A 92 8.69 -2.58 -12.10
C GLY A 92 9.77 -3.33 -11.33
N LEU A 93 10.63 -2.65 -10.58
CA LEU A 93 11.59 -3.32 -9.72
C LEU A 93 10.84 -4.06 -8.59
N PRO A 94 11.23 -5.30 -8.26
CA PRO A 94 10.66 -5.99 -7.11
C PRO A 94 10.96 -5.23 -5.81
N THR A 95 9.91 -4.75 -5.15
CA THR A 95 9.97 -4.10 -3.83
C THR A 95 8.95 -4.71 -2.87
N ARG A 96 9.06 -4.36 -1.58
CA ARG A 96 8.07 -4.71 -0.56
C ARG A 96 6.74 -3.93 -0.69
N LEU A 97 6.63 -3.01 -1.65
CA LEU A 97 5.44 -2.16 -1.81
C LEU A 97 4.29 -2.90 -2.50
N ILE A 98 3.09 -2.73 -1.95
CA ILE A 98 1.82 -3.13 -2.58
C ILE A 98 1.04 -1.89 -2.99
N ASP A 99 0.50 -1.91 -4.20
CA ASP A 99 -0.31 -0.83 -4.78
C ASP A 99 -1.76 -0.91 -4.29
N TRP A 100 -2.30 0.21 -3.87
CA TRP A 100 -3.71 0.35 -3.50
C TRP A 100 -4.27 1.60 -4.18
N SER A 101 -5.59 1.73 -4.18
CA SER A 101 -6.30 2.94 -4.56
C SER A 101 -7.25 3.35 -3.45
N PHE A 102 -7.42 4.63 -3.24
CA PHE A 102 -8.53 5.16 -2.44
C PHE A 102 -9.88 5.01 -3.15
N SER A 103 -9.90 4.76 -4.46
CA SER A 103 -11.11 4.61 -5.24
C SER A 103 -11.54 3.14 -5.33
N PRO A 104 -12.73 2.77 -4.80
CA PRO A 104 -13.25 1.41 -4.94
C PRO A 104 -13.48 1.01 -6.41
N LEU A 105 -13.81 1.98 -7.28
CA LEU A 105 -14.05 1.73 -8.69
C LEU A 105 -12.75 1.48 -9.47
N VAL A 106 -11.64 2.10 -9.07
CA VAL A 106 -10.32 1.79 -9.63
C VAL A 106 -9.91 0.37 -9.25
N ALA A 107 -10.12 -0.02 -7.98
CA ALA A 107 -9.91 -1.40 -7.56
C ALA A 107 -10.76 -2.39 -8.36
N LEU A 108 -12.06 -2.12 -8.51
CA LEU A 108 -12.95 -2.94 -9.32
C LEU A 108 -12.49 -3.08 -10.78
N HIS A 109 -11.99 -1.99 -11.39
CA HIS A 109 -11.40 -2.07 -12.73
C HIS A 109 -10.25 -3.08 -12.77
N PHE A 110 -9.33 -3.05 -11.81
CA PHE A 110 -8.23 -4.03 -11.73
C PHE A 110 -8.72 -5.46 -11.46
N ALA A 111 -9.83 -5.64 -10.76
CA ALA A 111 -10.44 -6.96 -10.55
C ALA A 111 -11.11 -7.53 -11.82
N THR A 112 -11.53 -6.69 -12.76
CA THR A 112 -12.36 -7.09 -13.92
C THR A 112 -11.72 -6.84 -15.30
N GLN A 113 -10.58 -6.16 -15.36
CA GLN A 113 -9.92 -5.80 -16.63
C GLN A 113 -9.40 -7.00 -17.44
N ASP A 114 -9.12 -8.14 -16.79
CA ASP A 114 -8.54 -9.31 -17.48
C ASP A 114 -9.64 -10.18 -18.09
N VAL A 115 -9.81 -10.04 -19.40
CA VAL A 115 -10.83 -10.76 -20.16
C VAL A 115 -10.59 -12.28 -20.17
N SER A 116 -9.36 -12.74 -19.93
CA SER A 116 -9.10 -14.17 -19.85
C SER A 116 -9.61 -14.82 -18.57
N ASN A 117 -9.93 -14.01 -17.54
CA ASN A 117 -10.35 -14.46 -16.21
C ASN A 117 -11.84 -14.18 -15.93
N PHE A 118 -12.69 -13.93 -16.94
CA PHE A 118 -14.12 -13.64 -16.74
C PHE A 118 -14.90 -14.73 -15.99
N GLU A 119 -14.49 -15.99 -16.14
CA GLU A 119 -15.14 -17.14 -15.49
C GLU A 119 -14.55 -17.43 -14.09
N GLN A 120 -13.60 -16.62 -13.64
CA GLN A 120 -12.95 -16.76 -12.33
C GLN A 120 -13.45 -15.67 -11.38
N ASP A 121 -13.62 -16.04 -10.11
CA ASP A 121 -13.98 -15.08 -9.08
C ASP A 121 -12.81 -14.11 -8.85
N GLY A 122 -13.03 -12.81 -9.11
CA GLY A 122 -12.13 -11.73 -8.70
C GLY A 122 -12.28 -11.39 -7.21
N VAL A 123 -11.35 -10.61 -6.67
CA VAL A 123 -11.39 -10.13 -5.28
C VAL A 123 -11.07 -8.65 -5.18
N ILE A 124 -11.78 -7.94 -4.30
CA ILE A 124 -11.44 -6.57 -3.89
C ILE A 124 -11.09 -6.60 -2.41
N TRP A 125 -9.84 -6.32 -2.11
CA TRP A 125 -9.37 -6.14 -0.74
C TRP A 125 -9.76 -4.74 -0.25
N MET A 126 -10.31 -4.68 0.96
CA MET A 126 -10.65 -3.45 1.67
C MET A 126 -9.90 -3.41 3.00
N VAL A 127 -9.02 -2.42 3.18
CA VAL A 127 -8.24 -2.27 4.41
C VAL A 127 -8.48 -0.90 5.01
N ASN A 128 -8.97 -0.88 6.25
CA ASN A 128 -9.14 0.36 6.99
C ASN A 128 -7.78 0.84 7.50
N TYR A 129 -7.20 1.84 6.85
CA TYR A 129 -5.85 2.31 7.22
C TYR A 129 -5.82 2.95 8.61
N ASN A 130 -6.93 3.52 9.11
CA ASN A 130 -7.00 4.02 10.49
C ASN A 130 -6.90 2.89 11.52
N MET A 131 -7.42 1.70 11.20
CA MET A 131 -7.29 0.51 12.05
C MET A 131 -5.85 -0.02 12.01
N VAL A 132 -5.25 -0.09 10.83
CA VAL A 132 -3.84 -0.48 10.66
C VAL A 132 -2.92 0.43 11.46
N HIS A 133 -3.19 1.73 11.46
CA HIS A 133 -2.36 2.71 12.14
C HIS A 133 -2.40 2.61 13.68
N ARG A 134 -3.35 1.88 14.27
CA ARG A 134 -3.36 1.57 15.71
C ARG A 134 -2.21 0.67 16.16
N TYR A 135 -1.62 -0.08 15.23
CA TYR A 135 -0.50 -0.99 15.46
C TYR A 135 0.86 -0.33 15.19
N LEU A 136 0.89 0.97 14.88
CA LEU A 136 2.13 1.69 14.63
C LEU A 136 2.89 1.98 15.93
N PRO A 137 4.24 2.04 15.86
CA PRO A 137 5.07 2.60 16.92
C PRO A 137 4.65 4.04 17.27
N GLU A 138 4.84 4.44 18.53
CA GLU A 138 4.44 5.76 19.03
C GLU A 138 5.01 6.91 18.20
N VAL A 139 6.27 6.79 17.75
CA VAL A 139 6.93 7.80 16.91
C VAL A 139 6.14 8.06 15.62
N LEU A 140 5.73 7.01 14.91
CA LEU A 140 5.00 7.14 13.65
C LEU A 140 3.56 7.61 13.85
N ARG A 141 2.91 7.16 14.94
CA ARG A 141 1.57 7.63 15.28
C ARG A 141 1.54 9.13 15.58
N LYS A 142 2.53 9.64 16.32
CA LYS A 142 2.64 11.09 16.60
C LYS A 142 2.81 11.91 15.34
N GLU A 143 3.63 11.46 14.38
CA GLU A 143 3.78 12.17 13.11
C GLU A 143 2.45 12.27 12.33
N LEU A 144 1.62 11.21 12.32
CA LEU A 144 0.29 11.26 11.71
C LEU A 144 -0.65 12.24 12.44
N GLU A 145 -0.62 12.23 13.77
CA GLU A 145 -1.46 13.09 14.61
C GLU A 145 -1.07 14.58 14.47
N GLU A 146 0.23 14.88 14.38
CA GLU A 146 0.76 16.25 14.25
C GLU A 146 0.45 16.86 12.86
N GLU A 147 0.57 16.07 11.79
CA GLU A 147 0.23 16.51 10.43
C GLU A 147 -1.27 16.47 10.13
N GLY A 148 -2.07 15.78 10.96
CA GLY A 148 -3.51 15.60 10.72
C GLY A 148 -3.81 14.78 9.46
N SER A 149 -2.89 13.92 9.04
CA SER A 149 -3.02 13.08 7.84
C SER A 149 -3.52 11.67 8.15
N GLY A 150 -4.28 11.08 7.23
CA GLY A 150 -4.74 9.70 7.33
C GLY A 150 -3.70 8.66 6.88
N VAL A 151 -2.72 9.09 6.10
CA VAL A 151 -1.65 8.27 5.50
C VAL A 151 -0.34 9.05 5.53
N PHE A 152 0.80 8.35 5.52
CA PHE A 152 2.10 9.01 5.53
C PHE A 152 2.42 9.65 4.19
N THR A 153 3.15 10.77 4.19
CA THR A 153 3.87 11.23 3.01
C THR A 153 5.33 10.77 3.05
N VAL A 154 6.04 10.93 1.94
CA VAL A 154 7.47 10.62 1.85
C VAL A 154 8.27 11.49 2.84
N GLU A 155 7.88 12.73 3.05
CA GLU A 155 8.52 13.67 3.97
C GLU A 155 8.36 13.20 5.42
N MET A 156 7.15 12.82 5.82
CA MET A 156 6.86 12.29 7.16
C MET A 156 7.70 11.04 7.45
N LEU A 157 7.75 10.10 6.50
CA LEU A 157 8.58 8.89 6.64
C LEU A 157 10.08 9.24 6.67
N SER A 158 10.52 10.24 5.92
CA SER A 158 11.93 10.68 5.92
C SER A 158 12.34 11.28 7.28
N THR A 159 11.42 11.99 7.93
CA THR A 159 11.58 12.54 9.28
C THR A 159 11.65 11.42 10.32
N ALA A 160 10.69 10.49 10.30
CA ALA A 160 10.60 9.41 11.28
C ALA A 160 11.69 8.33 11.09
N ALA A 161 11.97 7.94 9.85
CA ALA A 161 12.88 6.84 9.52
C ALA A 161 13.66 7.09 8.22
N ARG A 162 14.93 7.49 8.34
CA ARG A 162 15.82 7.75 7.18
C ARG A 162 16.25 6.50 6.38
N SER A 163 15.87 5.29 6.80
CA SER A 163 16.20 4.05 6.08
C SER A 163 15.19 2.94 6.39
N LEU A 164 15.06 1.99 5.45
CA LEU A 164 14.25 0.77 5.65
C LEU A 164 14.67 -0.01 6.91
N ASN A 165 15.97 -0.05 7.19
CA ASN A 165 16.48 -0.71 8.39
C ASN A 165 16.03 0.03 9.66
N LYS A 166 16.11 1.37 9.70
CA LYS A 166 15.61 2.15 10.83
C LYS A 166 14.10 1.95 11.04
N LEU A 167 13.32 1.94 9.96
CA LEU A 167 11.87 1.67 10.02
C LEU A 167 11.58 0.33 10.73
N GLY A 168 12.29 -0.74 10.33
CA GLY A 168 12.13 -2.07 10.93
C GLY A 168 12.58 -2.19 12.39
N HIS A 169 13.36 -1.23 12.90
CA HIS A 169 13.80 -1.16 14.31
C HIS A 169 12.93 -0.25 15.18
N LEU A 170 11.91 0.43 14.62
CA LEU A 170 10.99 1.25 15.42
C LEU A 170 10.09 0.40 16.33
N SER A 171 9.95 -0.89 16.05
CA SER A 171 9.20 -1.85 16.87
C SER A 171 9.83 -3.24 16.78
N GLU A 172 9.70 -4.03 17.85
CA GLU A 172 10.09 -5.44 17.88
C GLU A 172 9.16 -6.30 17.01
N GLU A 173 7.88 -5.95 16.95
CA GLU A 173 6.89 -6.61 16.12
C GLU A 173 6.74 -5.91 14.76
N PRO A 174 6.59 -6.67 13.66
CA PRO A 174 6.36 -6.09 12.34
C PRO A 174 5.00 -5.38 12.27
N PHE A 175 4.97 -4.25 11.59
CA PHE A 175 3.76 -3.45 11.40
C PHE A 175 3.61 -3.07 9.93
N MET A 176 2.36 -2.86 9.51
CA MET A 176 2.01 -2.33 8.21
C MET A 176 1.79 -0.82 8.32
N LEU A 177 2.13 -0.08 7.26
CA LEU A 177 1.77 1.32 7.12
C LEU A 177 1.34 1.62 5.69
N PHE A 178 0.58 2.70 5.52
CA PHE A 178 0.17 3.24 4.22
C PHE A 178 0.80 4.61 4.00
N PHE A 179 1.32 4.84 2.79
CA PHE A 179 1.88 6.14 2.43
C PHE A 179 1.55 6.52 0.99
N GLU A 180 1.49 7.82 0.74
CA GLU A 180 1.30 8.37 -0.59
C GLU A 180 2.64 8.42 -1.31
N PRO A 181 2.73 7.85 -2.53
CA PRO A 181 3.91 8.03 -3.36
C PRO A 181 4.12 9.50 -3.70
N PRO A 182 5.37 9.92 -3.97
CA PRO A 182 5.61 11.25 -4.49
C PRO A 182 4.97 11.37 -5.88
N SER A 183 4.63 12.60 -6.28
CA SER A 183 4.01 12.89 -7.58
C SER A 183 5.03 12.74 -8.72
N ILE A 184 5.43 11.51 -8.99
CA ILE A 184 6.46 11.17 -10.00
C ILE A 184 5.88 11.21 -11.43
N ASP A 185 4.61 10.84 -11.60
CA ASP A 185 3.94 10.74 -12.91
C ASP A 185 2.42 10.90 -12.76
N ASP A 186 1.76 11.45 -13.79
CA ASP A 186 0.31 11.54 -13.94
C ASP A 186 -0.40 10.20 -13.68
N ARG A 187 0.22 9.06 -14.00
CA ARG A 187 -0.35 7.72 -13.72
C ARG A 187 -0.61 7.50 -12.24
N ILE A 188 0.29 7.95 -11.36
CA ILE A 188 0.15 7.80 -9.90
C ILE A 188 -0.99 8.68 -9.39
N VAL A 189 -1.06 9.92 -9.91
CA VAL A 189 -2.12 10.89 -9.58
C VAL A 189 -3.49 10.37 -10.03
N ASN A 190 -3.58 9.88 -11.27
CA ASN A 190 -4.83 9.43 -11.89
C ASN A 190 -5.40 8.15 -11.27
N GLN A 191 -4.58 7.34 -10.62
CA GLN A 191 -5.03 6.11 -9.96
C GLN A 191 -5.53 6.34 -8.52
N TYR A 192 -5.46 7.58 -8.02
CA TYR A 192 -5.73 7.92 -6.62
C TYR A 192 -4.98 6.94 -5.69
N ALA A 193 -3.70 6.74 -6.01
CA ALA A 193 -2.90 5.62 -5.56
C ALA A 193 -2.25 5.88 -4.21
N LEU A 194 -2.08 4.79 -3.46
CA LEU A 194 -1.27 4.76 -2.25
C LEU A 194 -0.50 3.44 -2.21
N PHE A 195 0.60 3.42 -1.46
CA PHE A 195 1.36 2.22 -1.21
C PHE A 195 1.16 1.75 0.22
N SER A 196 1.11 0.43 0.40
CA SER A 196 1.35 -0.18 1.70
C SER A 196 2.69 -0.89 1.70
N MET A 197 3.28 -0.97 2.89
CA MET A 197 4.48 -1.78 3.12
C MET A 197 4.54 -2.31 4.54
N MET A 198 5.24 -3.44 4.68
CA MET A 198 5.65 -3.96 5.97
C MET A 198 6.97 -3.30 6.44
N SER A 199 7.07 -3.06 7.75
CA SER A 199 8.29 -2.52 8.36
C SER A 199 9.52 -3.40 8.16
N ARG A 200 9.32 -4.72 8.05
CA ARG A 200 10.34 -5.74 7.74
C ARG A 200 10.11 -6.35 6.37
N GLY A 201 11.19 -6.62 5.63
CA GLY A 201 11.08 -7.13 4.26
C GLY A 201 10.71 -8.61 4.21
N SER A 202 10.93 -9.32 5.30
CA SER A 202 10.52 -10.72 5.50
C SER A 202 9.06 -10.89 5.93
N ALA A 203 8.38 -9.82 6.34
CA ALA A 203 6.99 -9.88 6.76
C ALA A 203 6.03 -9.80 5.56
N GLU A 204 4.94 -10.55 5.63
CA GLU A 204 3.94 -10.63 4.56
C GLU A 204 2.65 -9.88 4.93
N HIS A 205 2.09 -9.15 3.96
CA HIS A 205 0.89 -8.35 4.15
C HIS A 205 -0.31 -9.23 4.48
N HIS A 206 -0.51 -10.32 3.71
CA HIS A 206 -1.59 -11.27 3.94
C HIS A 206 -1.55 -11.85 5.36
N THR A 207 -0.39 -12.40 5.77
CA THR A 207 -0.22 -13.00 7.11
C THR A 207 -0.43 -11.99 8.24
N TRP A 208 -0.07 -10.72 8.04
CA TRP A 208 -0.30 -9.67 9.04
C TRP A 208 -1.77 -9.25 9.13
N LEU A 209 -2.47 -9.14 8.00
CA LEU A 209 -3.90 -8.77 7.96
C LEU A 209 -4.83 -9.88 8.49
N SER A 210 -4.38 -11.13 8.44
CA SER A 210 -5.15 -12.28 8.92
C SER A 210 -5.07 -12.52 10.45
N GLN A 211 -4.31 -11.71 11.19
CA GLN A 211 -4.23 -11.77 12.66
C GLN A 211 -5.52 -11.25 13.31
#